data_AF-X1EHZ1-F1
#
_entry.id   AF-X1EHZ1-F1
#
_cell.length_a   1.000
_cell.length_b   1.000
_cell.length_c   1.000
_cell.angle_alpha   90.00
_cell.angle_beta   90.00
_cell.angle_gamma   90.00
#
_symmetry.space_group_name_H-M   'P 1'
#
loop_
_entity.id
_entity.type
_entity.pdbx_description
1 polymer ?
#
loop_
_entity_poly.entity_id
_entity_poly.type
_entity_poly.pdbx_seq_one_letter_code
_entity_poly.pdbx_strand_id
1 'polypeptide(L)'
;DPNTLSPNFYIERTASYEASDDLTIVWTGMPGFLDAGYNTSFFGPVPEHLLSEFSTTELFGSQDLVNKPIGWGPYIIEEWKQGDSITLHKNPNYFRAEEGLPKFDTLVFRFIGKDTNANIASILSGECDIVDQTAGLVDQSELLIELEAADQINAAFTTDTWWEHIDFGIQHIDYDDGYQMGTDRPDFFSDVRTRQAFAMCIDRKELVDTFWSGQSTVIDSFFPPQHPLFNADVQHYQFDVEASSALLEEVGWVDDDSDPETPRVAQGVANVVDGTRLEVAYATTNTIQRQKIADFIQASLAQCGIQVDLQFYDSGDLFAESPEGVLFGRQFDLGQFAWRTGIKS
;
A
#
# COMPACT_ATOMS: atom_id res chain seq x y z
N ASP A 1 -5.40 -13.87 -30.53
CA ASP A 1 -6.33 -13.00 -31.28
C ASP A 1 -5.83 -11.56 -31.11
N PRO A 2 -5.59 -10.79 -32.18
CA PRO A 2 -5.20 -9.37 -32.08
C PRO A 2 -6.16 -8.49 -31.26
N ASN A 3 -7.37 -8.97 -30.95
CA ASN A 3 -8.35 -8.29 -30.08
C ASN A 3 -8.27 -8.70 -28.59
N THR A 4 -7.23 -9.41 -28.17
CA THR A 4 -7.12 -9.86 -26.76
C THR A 4 -6.73 -8.66 -25.88
N LEU A 5 -7.60 -8.29 -24.93
CA LEU A 5 -7.41 -7.14 -24.03
C LEU A 5 -6.41 -7.37 -22.88
N SER A 6 -5.83 -8.58 -22.78
CA SER A 6 -4.93 -8.96 -21.69
C SER A 6 -3.46 -8.65 -22.03
N PRO A 7 -2.63 -8.26 -21.05
CA PRO A 7 -1.19 -8.08 -21.28
C PRO A 7 -0.53 -9.35 -21.84
N ASN A 8 0.12 -9.24 -23.01
CA ASN A 8 0.77 -10.38 -23.69
C ASN A 8 2.10 -10.81 -23.04
N PHE A 9 2.49 -10.22 -21.91
CA PHE A 9 3.82 -10.41 -21.28
C PHE A 9 4.23 -11.88 -21.14
N TYR A 10 3.34 -12.72 -20.60
CA TYR A 10 3.61 -14.16 -20.40
C TYR A 10 3.51 -14.95 -21.69
N ILE A 11 2.59 -14.58 -22.60
CA ILE A 11 2.45 -15.23 -23.91
C ILE A 11 3.73 -15.05 -24.72
N GLU A 12 4.29 -13.84 -24.75
CA GLU A 12 5.53 -13.52 -25.46
C GLU A 12 6.78 -14.20 -24.86
N ARG A 13 6.71 -14.63 -23.61
CA ARG A 13 7.79 -15.32 -22.88
C ARG A 13 7.57 -16.83 -22.76
N THR A 14 6.55 -17.35 -23.44
CA THR A 14 6.23 -18.78 -23.50
C THR A 14 6.76 -19.38 -24.80
N ALA A 15 7.64 -20.37 -24.70
CA ALA A 15 8.12 -21.17 -25.82
C ALA A 15 7.14 -22.29 -26.19
N SER A 16 6.53 -22.97 -25.20
CA SER A 16 5.43 -23.91 -25.41
C SER A 16 4.49 -23.98 -24.20
N TYR A 17 3.23 -24.34 -24.46
CA TYR A 17 2.18 -24.53 -23.45
C TYR A 17 1.30 -25.70 -23.90
N GLU A 18 1.50 -26.87 -23.30
CA GLU A 18 0.94 -28.13 -23.82
C GLU A 18 0.26 -28.91 -22.69
N ALA A 19 -0.93 -29.44 -22.95
CA ALA A 19 -1.52 -30.47 -22.08
C ALA A 19 -0.85 -31.82 -22.42
N SER A 20 0.03 -32.31 -21.54
CA SER A 20 0.71 -33.59 -21.76
C SER A 20 -0.19 -34.79 -21.50
N ASP A 21 -1.21 -34.61 -20.65
CA ASP A 21 -2.32 -35.52 -20.40
C ASP A 21 -3.54 -34.75 -19.83
N ASP A 22 -4.61 -35.47 -19.49
CA ASP A 22 -5.88 -34.90 -19.05
C ASP A 22 -5.79 -34.04 -17.77
N LEU A 23 -4.74 -34.19 -16.95
CA LEU A 23 -4.56 -33.48 -15.68
C LEU A 23 -3.23 -32.74 -15.57
N THR A 24 -2.45 -32.69 -16.65
CA THR A 24 -1.09 -32.14 -16.63
C THR A 24 -0.87 -31.14 -17.74
N ILE A 25 -0.47 -29.93 -17.34
CA ILE A 25 -0.02 -28.87 -18.24
C ILE A 25 1.49 -28.71 -18.10
N VAL A 26 2.18 -28.65 -19.22
CA VAL A 26 3.61 -28.38 -19.34
C VAL A 26 3.79 -27.01 -19.98
N TRP A 27 4.37 -26.09 -19.21
CA TRP A 27 4.81 -24.79 -19.72
C TRP A 27 6.33 -24.79 -19.89
N THR A 28 6.80 -24.31 -21.04
CA THR A 28 8.22 -24.05 -21.32
C THR A 28 8.41 -22.57 -21.56
N GLY A 29 9.18 -21.89 -20.72
CA GLY A 29 9.55 -20.48 -20.92
C GLY A 29 10.63 -20.29 -21.99
N MET A 30 10.74 -19.07 -22.51
CA MET A 30 11.84 -18.69 -23.42
C MET A 30 13.21 -18.84 -22.72
N PRO A 31 14.26 -19.31 -23.42
CA PRO A 31 15.59 -19.45 -22.83
C PRO A 31 16.07 -18.17 -22.14
N GLY A 32 16.50 -18.29 -20.88
CA GLY A 32 16.97 -17.17 -20.06
C GLY A 32 15.86 -16.44 -19.28
N PHE A 33 14.58 -16.76 -19.51
CA PHE A 33 13.49 -16.27 -18.67
C PHE A 33 13.42 -17.10 -17.38
N LEU A 34 13.92 -16.51 -16.28
CA LEU A 34 13.83 -17.07 -14.94
C LEU A 34 12.81 -16.23 -14.15
N ASP A 35 11.57 -16.69 -14.12
CA ASP A 35 10.49 -16.01 -13.41
C ASP A 35 10.31 -16.54 -11.99
N ALA A 36 10.52 -15.68 -11.00
CA ALA A 36 10.20 -16.00 -9.61
C ALA A 36 8.69 -16.21 -9.39
N GLY A 37 7.84 -15.70 -10.28
CA GLY A 37 6.39 -15.87 -10.32
C GLY A 37 5.92 -16.95 -11.30
N TYR A 38 6.71 -18.01 -11.54
CA TYR A 38 6.41 -19.07 -12.53
C TYR A 38 4.97 -19.62 -12.44
N ASN A 39 4.36 -19.64 -11.25
CA ASN A 39 2.99 -20.08 -11.05
C ASN A 39 1.97 -19.24 -11.83
N THR A 40 2.26 -17.96 -12.06
CA THR A 40 1.40 -17.06 -12.86
C THR A 40 1.48 -17.30 -14.36
N SER A 41 2.44 -18.11 -14.81
CA SER A 41 2.47 -18.58 -16.19
C SER A 41 1.39 -19.62 -16.47
N PHE A 42 0.80 -20.25 -15.44
CA PHE A 42 -0.29 -21.20 -15.58
C PHE A 42 -1.64 -20.50 -15.47
N PHE A 43 -2.37 -20.44 -16.57
CA PHE A 43 -3.69 -19.81 -16.60
C PHE A 43 -4.72 -20.66 -15.85
N GLY A 44 -5.63 -20.00 -15.13
CA GLY A 44 -6.78 -20.68 -14.54
C GLY A 44 -7.62 -21.33 -15.64
N PRO A 45 -8.06 -22.59 -15.46
CA PRO A 45 -8.81 -23.29 -16.50
C PRO A 45 -10.13 -22.56 -16.83
N VAL A 46 -10.75 -22.84 -17.97
CA VAL A 46 -12.11 -22.37 -18.25
C VAL A 46 -12.88 -23.53 -18.88
N PRO A 47 -14.22 -23.61 -18.73
CA PRO A 47 -14.98 -24.74 -19.23
C PRO A 47 -15.07 -24.72 -20.76
N GLU A 48 -14.04 -25.24 -21.44
CA GLU A 48 -13.94 -25.26 -22.91
C GLU A 48 -15.21 -25.84 -23.56
N HIS A 49 -15.71 -26.97 -23.02
CA HIS A 49 -16.92 -27.65 -23.50
C HIS A 49 -18.19 -26.77 -23.51
N LEU A 50 -18.17 -25.61 -22.83
CA LEU A 50 -19.27 -24.64 -22.82
C LEU A 50 -18.90 -23.35 -23.55
N LEU A 51 -17.61 -23.00 -23.60
CA LEU A 51 -17.17 -21.69 -24.10
C LEU A 51 -16.61 -21.74 -25.52
N SER A 52 -16.21 -22.91 -26.02
CA SER A 52 -15.56 -23.08 -27.33
C SER A 52 -16.45 -22.72 -28.53
N GLU A 53 -17.77 -22.67 -28.32
CA GLU A 53 -18.73 -22.29 -29.36
C GLU A 53 -18.88 -20.77 -29.53
N PHE A 54 -18.40 -19.97 -28.59
CA PHE A 54 -18.52 -18.51 -28.61
C PHE A 54 -17.24 -17.86 -29.16
N SER A 55 -17.41 -16.81 -29.96
CA SER A 55 -16.30 -15.93 -30.36
C SER A 55 -15.82 -15.07 -29.18
N THR A 56 -14.60 -14.51 -29.28
CA THR A 56 -14.03 -13.62 -28.24
C THR A 56 -14.96 -12.45 -27.92
N THR A 57 -15.53 -11.81 -28.93
CA THR A 57 -16.50 -10.72 -28.75
C THR A 57 -17.77 -11.17 -28.02
N GLU A 58 -18.29 -12.37 -28.32
CA GLU A 58 -19.50 -12.90 -27.67
C GLU A 58 -19.24 -13.28 -26.21
N LEU A 59 -18.06 -13.83 -25.91
CA LEU A 59 -17.65 -14.15 -24.54
C LEU A 59 -17.66 -12.90 -23.64
N PHE A 60 -17.16 -11.75 -24.13
CA PHE A 60 -17.14 -10.50 -23.35
C PHE A 60 -18.49 -9.75 -23.39
N GLY A 61 -19.31 -9.96 -24.42
CA GLY A 61 -20.60 -9.27 -24.59
C GLY A 61 -21.81 -10.00 -24.00
N SER A 62 -21.68 -11.28 -23.63
CA SER A 62 -22.80 -12.10 -23.15
C SER A 62 -23.09 -11.82 -21.67
N GLN A 63 -24.22 -11.14 -21.42
CA GLN A 63 -24.69 -10.88 -20.07
C GLN A 63 -24.99 -12.18 -19.29
N ASP A 64 -25.41 -13.25 -19.97
CA ASP A 64 -25.69 -14.53 -19.31
C ASP A 64 -24.41 -15.23 -18.85
N LEU A 65 -23.36 -15.22 -19.67
CA LEU A 65 -22.05 -15.76 -19.28
C LEU A 65 -21.40 -14.95 -18.16
N VAL A 66 -21.62 -13.63 -18.16
CA VAL A 66 -21.13 -12.71 -17.11
C VAL A 66 -21.92 -12.88 -15.81
N ASN A 67 -23.25 -13.02 -15.88
CA ASN A 67 -24.09 -13.05 -14.69
C ASN A 67 -24.19 -14.44 -14.04
N LYS A 68 -23.90 -15.51 -14.78
CA LYS A 68 -23.93 -16.90 -14.30
C LYS A 68 -22.69 -17.68 -14.79
N PRO A 69 -21.47 -17.25 -14.45
CA PRO A 69 -20.27 -17.97 -14.82
C PRO A 69 -20.28 -19.36 -14.17
N ILE A 70 -19.83 -20.35 -14.94
CA ILE A 70 -19.62 -21.69 -14.43
C ILE A 70 -18.19 -21.78 -13.92
N GLY A 71 -18.05 -22.21 -12.67
CA GLY A 71 -16.76 -22.39 -12.01
C GLY A 71 -16.70 -23.69 -11.24
N TRP A 72 -15.49 -24.08 -10.85
CA TRP A 72 -15.21 -25.26 -10.01
C TRP A 72 -15.10 -24.90 -8.51
N GLY A 73 -15.50 -23.68 -8.13
CA GLY A 73 -15.45 -23.19 -6.77
C GLY A 73 -16.47 -23.85 -5.84
N PRO A 74 -16.45 -23.51 -4.53
CA PRO A 74 -17.32 -24.12 -3.52
C PRO A 74 -18.81 -23.74 -3.66
N TYR A 75 -19.14 -22.67 -4.38
CA TYR A 75 -20.51 -22.19 -4.57
C TYR A 75 -20.80 -21.84 -6.04
N ILE A 76 -22.09 -21.85 -6.40
CA ILE A 76 -22.64 -21.51 -7.71
C ILE A 76 -23.58 -20.32 -7.55
N ILE A 77 -23.56 -19.37 -8.49
CA ILE A 77 -24.52 -18.25 -8.51
C ILE A 77 -25.93 -18.79 -8.76
N GLU A 78 -26.80 -18.58 -7.78
CA GLU A 78 -28.24 -18.80 -7.92
C GLU A 78 -28.92 -17.58 -8.57
N GLU A 79 -28.61 -16.39 -8.07
CA GLU A 79 -29.22 -15.13 -8.52
C GLU A 79 -28.23 -13.96 -8.37
N TRP A 80 -28.26 -13.05 -9.34
CA TRP A 80 -27.59 -11.76 -9.23
C TRP A 80 -28.59 -10.65 -9.51
N LYS A 81 -28.92 -9.89 -8.46
CA LYS A 81 -29.68 -8.64 -8.53
C LYS A 81 -28.71 -7.49 -8.68
N GLN A 82 -28.59 -6.95 -9.89
CA GLN A 82 -27.63 -5.88 -10.19
C GLN A 82 -27.80 -4.69 -9.23
N GLY A 83 -26.70 -4.26 -8.63
CA GLY A 83 -26.69 -3.15 -7.68
C GLY A 83 -27.22 -3.48 -6.27
N ASP A 84 -27.68 -4.70 -6.03
CA ASP A 84 -28.28 -5.11 -4.75
C ASP A 84 -27.55 -6.31 -4.11
N SER A 85 -27.56 -7.48 -4.76
CA SER A 85 -27.06 -8.70 -4.14
C SER A 85 -26.68 -9.81 -5.12
N ILE A 86 -25.79 -10.72 -4.67
CA ILE A 86 -25.49 -12.00 -5.32
C ILE A 86 -25.79 -13.11 -4.32
N THR A 87 -26.73 -14.00 -4.69
CA THR A 87 -27.07 -15.22 -3.93
C THR A 87 -26.34 -16.41 -4.53
N LEU A 88 -25.68 -17.17 -3.67
CA LEU A 88 -24.91 -18.36 -4.03
C LEU A 88 -25.43 -19.58 -3.26
N HIS A 89 -25.43 -20.75 -3.89
CA HIS A 89 -25.71 -22.03 -3.23
C HIS A 89 -24.53 -23.00 -3.37
N LYS A 90 -24.45 -24.01 -2.51
CA LYS A 90 -23.37 -25.02 -2.54
C LYS A 90 -23.19 -25.63 -3.92
N ASN A 91 -21.94 -25.73 -4.37
CA ASN A 91 -21.60 -26.54 -5.53
C ASN A 91 -21.49 -28.02 -5.13
N PRO A 92 -22.42 -28.90 -5.53
CA PRO A 92 -22.34 -30.33 -5.21
C PRO A 92 -21.14 -31.02 -5.87
N ASN A 93 -20.58 -30.43 -6.93
CA ASN A 93 -19.41 -30.93 -7.66
C ASN A 93 -18.09 -30.30 -7.17
N TYR A 94 -18.10 -29.57 -6.05
CA TYR A 94 -16.87 -29.05 -5.47
C TYR A 94 -15.93 -30.21 -5.11
N PHE A 95 -14.63 -30.08 -5.43
CA PHE A 95 -13.68 -31.18 -5.23
C PHE A 95 -13.52 -31.62 -3.76
N ARG A 96 -13.97 -30.81 -2.80
CA ARG A 96 -14.01 -31.13 -1.36
C ARG A 96 -15.42 -31.36 -0.83
N ALA A 97 -16.40 -31.59 -1.70
CA ALA A 97 -17.78 -31.88 -1.30
C ALA A 97 -17.85 -33.12 -0.40
N GLU A 98 -17.03 -34.13 -0.66
CA GLU A 98 -16.94 -35.35 0.17
C GLU A 98 -16.37 -35.08 1.58
N GLU A 99 -15.59 -34.01 1.76
CA GLU A 99 -15.14 -33.53 3.08
C GLU A 99 -16.26 -32.77 3.84
N GLY A 100 -17.46 -32.68 3.26
CA GLY A 100 -18.58 -31.90 3.76
C GLY A 100 -18.32 -30.40 3.67
N LEU A 101 -17.69 -29.93 2.59
CA LEU A 101 -17.43 -28.52 2.30
C LEU A 101 -18.18 -28.05 1.04
N PRO A 102 -18.54 -26.76 0.96
CA PRO A 102 -18.46 -25.77 2.04
C PRO A 102 -19.53 -26.01 3.12
N LYS A 103 -19.45 -25.30 4.25
CA LYS A 103 -20.34 -25.55 5.40
C LYS A 103 -21.72 -24.90 5.26
N PHE A 104 -21.80 -23.67 4.76
CA PHE A 104 -23.05 -22.93 4.60
C PHE A 104 -23.78 -23.33 3.32
N ASP A 105 -25.10 -23.51 3.40
CA ASP A 105 -25.93 -23.90 2.26
C ASP A 105 -26.09 -22.77 1.25
N THR A 106 -26.23 -21.54 1.76
CA THR A 106 -26.42 -20.32 0.98
C THR A 106 -25.48 -19.24 1.49
N LEU A 107 -24.91 -18.47 0.56
CA LEU A 107 -24.22 -17.21 0.86
C LEU A 107 -24.90 -16.08 0.09
N VAL A 108 -25.02 -14.92 0.71
CA VAL A 108 -25.57 -13.71 0.08
C VAL A 108 -24.56 -12.59 0.23
N PHE A 109 -23.99 -12.15 -0.89
CA PHE A 109 -23.16 -10.95 -0.93
C PHE A 109 -24.07 -9.75 -1.21
N ARG A 110 -24.21 -8.85 -0.24
CA ARG A 110 -25.02 -7.62 -0.36
C ARG A 110 -24.14 -6.43 -0.70
N PHE A 111 -24.62 -5.55 -1.58
CA PHE A 111 -23.94 -4.32 -1.93
C PHE A 111 -24.48 -3.16 -1.09
N ILE A 112 -23.86 -2.94 0.08
CA ILE A 112 -24.35 -2.00 1.10
C ILE A 112 -23.81 -0.57 0.98
N GLY A 113 -22.90 -0.32 0.03
CA GLY A 113 -22.33 1.01 -0.20
C GLY A 113 -21.25 1.39 0.84
N LYS A 114 -20.95 2.69 0.93
CA LYS A 114 -19.84 3.24 1.74
C LYS A 114 -20.28 4.06 2.96
N ASP A 115 -21.57 4.02 3.30
CA ASP A 115 -22.05 4.67 4.54
C ASP A 115 -21.67 3.77 5.73
N THR A 116 -20.59 4.14 6.41
CA THR A 116 -20.02 3.35 7.49
C THR A 116 -20.99 3.15 8.65
N ASN A 117 -21.81 4.14 8.97
CA ASN A 117 -22.80 4.05 10.06
C ASN A 117 -23.92 3.06 9.71
N ALA A 118 -24.45 3.14 8.49
CA ALA A 118 -25.46 2.19 8.02
C ALA A 118 -24.91 0.75 7.98
N ASN A 119 -23.66 0.60 7.53
CA ASN A 119 -22.98 -0.69 7.46
C ASN A 119 -22.76 -1.30 8.85
N ILE A 120 -22.33 -0.52 9.85
CA ILE A 120 -22.22 -0.98 11.24
C ILE A 120 -23.60 -1.37 11.80
N ALA A 121 -24.63 -0.58 11.55
CA ALA A 121 -26.00 -0.89 11.98
C ALA A 121 -26.54 -2.20 11.37
N SER A 122 -26.12 -2.57 10.16
CA SER A 122 -26.49 -3.82 9.51
C SER A 122 -25.95 -5.05 10.25
N ILE A 123 -24.75 -4.97 10.84
CA ILE A 123 -24.22 -6.03 11.71
C ILE A 123 -25.02 -6.07 13.01
N LEU A 124 -25.19 -4.90 13.65
CA LEU A 124 -25.85 -4.81 14.96
C LEU A 124 -27.32 -5.28 14.94
N SER A 125 -27.99 -5.15 13.80
CA SER A 125 -29.37 -5.63 13.60
C SER A 125 -29.45 -7.11 13.19
N GLY A 126 -28.33 -7.74 12.86
CA GLY A 126 -28.27 -9.10 12.30
C GLY A 126 -28.71 -9.19 10.84
N GLU A 127 -28.77 -8.07 10.11
CA GLU A 127 -29.01 -8.07 8.67
C GLU A 127 -27.82 -8.62 7.89
N CYS A 128 -26.60 -8.33 8.36
CA CYS A 128 -25.35 -8.87 7.80
C CYS A 128 -24.59 -9.63 8.88
N ASP A 129 -24.14 -10.85 8.55
CA ASP A 129 -23.26 -11.64 9.43
C ASP A 129 -21.81 -11.11 9.41
N ILE A 130 -21.38 -10.55 8.27
CA ILE A 130 -20.04 -10.02 8.03
C ILE A 130 -20.15 -8.74 7.21
N VAL A 131 -19.42 -7.70 7.60
CA VAL A 131 -19.10 -6.54 6.76
C VAL A 131 -17.59 -6.48 6.63
N ASP A 132 -17.10 -6.48 5.39
CA ASP A 132 -15.67 -6.48 5.11
C ASP A 132 -15.09 -5.06 4.90
N GLN A 133 -13.78 -5.00 4.63
CA GLN A 133 -13.04 -3.76 4.41
C GLN A 133 -13.56 -2.88 3.26
N THR A 134 -14.31 -3.42 2.30
CA THR A 134 -14.84 -2.65 1.16
C THR A 134 -15.87 -1.60 1.58
N ALA A 135 -16.43 -1.75 2.79
CA ALA A 135 -17.32 -0.78 3.43
C ALA A 135 -16.60 0.50 3.92
N GLY A 136 -15.26 0.58 3.86
CA GLY A 136 -14.51 1.78 4.23
C GLY A 136 -14.47 2.05 5.74
N LEU A 137 -14.39 1.00 6.55
CA LEU A 137 -14.54 1.05 8.01
C LEU A 137 -13.33 1.62 8.78
N VAL A 138 -12.23 1.97 8.09
CA VAL A 138 -10.97 2.41 8.73
C VAL A 138 -11.19 3.61 9.66
N ASP A 139 -11.99 4.59 9.23
CA ASP A 139 -12.31 5.80 10.01
C ASP A 139 -13.26 5.53 11.19
N GLN A 140 -13.73 4.29 11.39
CA GLN A 140 -14.60 3.88 12.50
C GLN A 140 -13.87 2.96 13.50
N SER A 141 -12.54 2.89 13.46
CA SER A 141 -11.76 1.97 14.30
C SER A 141 -12.09 2.12 15.80
N GLU A 142 -12.18 3.35 16.32
CA GLU A 142 -12.54 3.59 17.72
C GLU A 142 -13.92 3.00 18.09
N LEU A 143 -14.95 3.31 17.30
CA LEU A 143 -16.29 2.75 17.51
C LEU A 143 -16.31 1.23 17.41
N LEU A 144 -15.59 0.63 16.45
CA LEU A 144 -15.52 -0.82 16.30
C LEU A 144 -14.86 -1.49 17.51
N ILE A 145 -13.81 -0.89 18.07
CA ILE A 145 -13.15 -1.33 19.30
C ILE A 145 -14.12 -1.25 20.49
N GLU A 146 -14.89 -0.15 20.60
CA GLU A 146 -15.91 -0.01 21.66
C GLU A 146 -17.00 -1.08 21.56
N LEU A 147 -17.51 -1.34 20.34
CA LEU A 147 -18.53 -2.34 20.09
C LEU A 147 -18.03 -3.78 20.36
N GLU A 148 -16.78 -4.07 20.02
CA GLU A 148 -16.12 -5.34 20.35
C GLU A 148 -15.96 -5.50 21.87
N ALA A 149 -15.47 -4.46 22.56
CA ALA A 149 -15.33 -4.47 24.02
C ALA A 149 -16.68 -4.61 24.75
N ALA A 150 -17.78 -4.24 24.10
CA ALA A 150 -19.14 -4.41 24.58
C ALA A 150 -19.78 -5.76 24.17
N ASP A 151 -19.01 -6.69 23.59
CA ASP A 151 -19.46 -8.00 23.09
C ASP A 151 -20.60 -7.90 22.04
N GLN A 152 -20.70 -6.79 21.31
CA GLN A 152 -21.76 -6.58 20.31
C GLN A 152 -21.37 -7.06 18.92
N ILE A 153 -20.07 -7.03 18.61
CA ILE A 153 -19.49 -7.50 17.34
C ILE A 153 -18.18 -8.25 17.62
N ASN A 154 -17.67 -8.93 16.61
CA ASN A 154 -16.29 -9.43 16.58
C ASN A 154 -15.52 -8.64 15.52
N ALA A 155 -14.72 -7.67 15.94
CA ALA A 155 -13.95 -6.83 15.03
C ALA A 155 -12.61 -7.50 14.71
N ALA A 156 -12.29 -7.63 13.43
CA ALA A 156 -11.03 -8.20 12.98
C ALA A 156 -10.20 -7.12 12.26
N PHE A 157 -9.10 -6.70 12.89
CA PHE A 157 -8.13 -5.79 12.31
C PHE A 157 -6.97 -6.59 11.70
N THR A 158 -6.67 -6.34 10.43
CA THR A 158 -5.53 -6.94 9.74
C THR A 158 -4.68 -5.86 9.13
N THR A 159 -3.37 -6.04 9.17
CA THR A 159 -2.42 -5.19 8.44
C THR A 159 -2.63 -5.40 6.95
N ASP A 160 -2.74 -4.29 6.21
CA ASP A 160 -2.78 -4.34 4.75
C ASP A 160 -1.38 -4.67 4.20
N THR A 161 -1.34 -5.07 2.93
CA THR A 161 -0.10 -5.23 2.16
C THR A 161 0.54 -3.89 1.78
N TRP A 162 -0.06 -2.76 2.11
CA TRP A 162 0.50 -1.44 1.87
C TRP A 162 1.29 -0.95 3.08
N TRP A 163 2.49 -0.41 2.83
CA TRP A 163 3.21 0.38 3.82
C TRP A 163 3.37 1.81 3.35
N GLU A 164 3.19 2.77 4.25
CA GLU A 164 3.51 4.17 4.02
C GLU A 164 4.96 4.43 4.44
N HIS A 165 5.68 5.19 3.64
CA HIS A 165 7.05 5.56 3.92
C HIS A 165 7.32 6.99 3.46
N ILE A 166 8.40 7.58 3.98
CA ILE A 166 8.93 8.87 3.57
C ILE A 166 10.34 8.61 3.05
N ASP A 167 10.56 8.92 1.79
CA ASP A 167 11.87 8.81 1.18
C ASP A 167 12.61 10.14 1.24
N PHE A 168 13.92 10.06 1.49
CA PHE A 168 14.82 11.21 1.41
C PHE A 168 15.32 11.38 -0.02
N GLY A 169 15.20 12.60 -0.56
CA GLY A 169 15.78 13.01 -1.83
C GLY A 169 17.30 13.15 -1.76
N ILE A 170 18.01 12.03 -1.54
CA ILE A 170 19.48 11.97 -1.38
C ILE A 170 20.25 12.19 -2.70
N GLN A 171 19.56 12.05 -3.84
CA GLN A 171 20.09 12.32 -5.17
C GLN A 171 19.10 13.22 -5.91
N HIS A 172 18.98 14.46 -5.47
CA HIS A 172 18.10 15.43 -6.13
C HIS A 172 18.50 15.61 -7.61
N ILE A 173 17.53 15.94 -8.48
CA ILE A 173 17.78 16.11 -9.92
C ILE A 173 18.86 17.15 -10.23
N ASP A 174 18.96 18.19 -9.39
CA ASP A 174 19.98 19.25 -9.52
C ASP A 174 21.42 18.71 -9.46
N TYR A 175 21.63 17.47 -8.99
CA TYR A 175 22.97 16.91 -8.80
C TYR A 175 23.47 16.14 -10.03
N ASP A 176 22.65 16.01 -11.08
CA ASP A 176 22.92 15.14 -12.23
C ASP A 176 24.12 15.58 -13.09
N ASP A 177 24.41 16.89 -13.14
CA ASP A 177 25.60 17.44 -13.80
C ASP A 177 26.79 17.63 -12.84
N GLY A 178 26.65 17.13 -11.62
CA GLY A 178 27.62 17.20 -10.53
C GLY A 178 27.31 18.32 -9.55
N TYR A 179 27.37 17.99 -8.25
CA TYR A 179 26.98 18.91 -7.18
C TYR A 179 27.80 20.21 -7.13
N GLN A 180 27.10 21.35 -7.12
CA GLN A 180 27.62 22.71 -7.03
C GLN A 180 27.05 23.46 -5.82
N MET A 181 27.88 23.52 -4.78
CA MET A 181 27.54 24.19 -3.52
C MET A 181 27.13 25.66 -3.71
N GLY A 182 25.97 26.03 -3.17
CA GLY A 182 25.42 27.39 -3.22
C GLY A 182 24.65 27.74 -4.49
N THR A 183 24.61 26.85 -5.48
CA THR A 183 23.73 26.97 -6.66
C THR A 183 22.65 25.89 -6.63
N ASP A 184 23.04 24.65 -6.39
CA ASP A 184 22.10 23.53 -6.30
C ASP A 184 21.36 23.54 -4.97
N ARG A 185 20.24 22.81 -4.92
CA ARG A 185 19.57 22.49 -3.67
C ARG A 185 20.57 21.98 -2.62
N PRO A 186 20.61 22.53 -1.39
CA PRO A 186 21.49 22.04 -0.34
C PRO A 186 21.34 20.52 -0.11
N ASP A 187 22.47 19.84 0.08
CA ASP A 187 22.51 18.38 0.25
C ASP A 187 22.26 18.02 1.73
N PHE A 188 21.04 18.33 2.19
CA PHE A 188 20.57 18.14 3.56
C PHE A 188 20.78 16.71 4.09
N PHE A 189 20.84 15.72 3.20
CA PHE A 189 20.80 14.31 3.56
C PHE A 189 22.09 13.55 3.22
N SER A 190 23.18 14.25 2.89
CA SER A 190 24.49 13.63 2.63
C SER A 190 24.98 12.79 3.82
N ASP A 191 24.91 13.36 5.02
CA ASP A 191 25.25 12.66 6.26
C ASP A 191 24.11 11.73 6.70
N VAL A 192 24.44 10.46 6.92
CA VAL A 192 23.47 9.47 7.43
C VAL A 192 22.87 9.88 8.75
N ARG A 193 23.64 10.58 9.60
CA ARG A 193 23.21 11.03 10.92
C ARG A 193 22.06 12.03 10.85
N THR A 194 22.02 12.89 9.83
CA THR A 194 20.85 13.76 9.61
C THR A 194 19.60 12.93 9.33
N ARG A 195 19.69 11.90 8.48
CA ARG A 195 18.53 11.01 8.18
C ARG A 195 18.06 10.24 9.42
N GLN A 196 19.00 9.82 10.26
CA GLN A 196 18.70 9.15 11.52
C GLN A 196 17.97 10.09 12.49
N ALA A 197 18.41 11.35 12.60
CA ALA A 197 17.74 12.36 13.41
C ALA A 197 16.28 12.60 12.94
N PHE A 198 16.04 12.71 11.63
CA PHE A 198 14.68 12.79 11.09
C PHE A 198 13.82 11.59 11.52
N ALA A 199 14.35 10.36 11.43
CA ALA A 199 13.62 9.15 11.83
C ALA A 199 13.32 9.12 13.34
N MET A 200 14.23 9.62 14.18
CA MET A 200 14.08 9.70 15.63
C MET A 200 13.16 10.85 16.07
N CYS A 201 12.97 11.87 15.23
CA CYS A 201 12.13 13.02 15.54
C CYS A 201 10.64 12.79 15.21
N ILE A 202 10.28 11.66 14.58
CA ILE A 202 8.90 11.35 14.22
C ILE A 202 8.34 10.33 15.22
N ASP A 203 7.32 10.72 15.99
CA ASP A 203 6.61 9.78 16.87
C ASP A 203 5.67 8.89 16.05
N ARG A 204 6.25 7.85 15.46
CA ARG A 204 5.53 6.86 14.65
C ARG A 204 4.50 6.08 15.47
N LYS A 205 4.70 5.94 16.78
CA LYS A 205 3.77 5.24 17.66
C LYS A 205 2.54 6.10 17.94
N GLU A 206 2.75 7.35 18.34
CA GLU A 206 1.65 8.30 18.57
C GLU A 206 0.86 8.57 17.29
N LEU A 207 1.53 8.61 16.14
CA LEU A 207 0.88 8.69 14.83
C LEU A 207 -0.08 7.51 14.61
N VAL A 208 0.37 6.28 14.86
CA VAL A 208 -0.48 5.08 14.74
C VAL A 208 -1.62 5.09 15.75
N ASP A 209 -1.35 5.48 16.99
CA ASP A 209 -2.36 5.55 18.06
C ASP A 209 -3.43 6.61 17.74
N THR A 210 -3.03 7.76 17.19
CA THR A 210 -3.92 8.89 16.84
C THR A 210 -4.79 8.59 15.62
N PHE A 211 -4.20 8.09 14.54
CA PHE A 211 -4.90 7.97 13.25
C PHE A 211 -5.51 6.59 12.99
N TRP A 212 -5.07 5.55 13.71
CA TRP A 212 -5.55 4.18 13.54
C TRP A 212 -5.93 3.51 14.87
N SER A 213 -6.06 4.27 15.96
CA SER A 213 -6.46 3.71 17.28
C SER A 213 -5.58 2.53 17.72
N GLY A 214 -4.29 2.57 17.38
CA GLY A 214 -3.32 1.51 17.70
C GLY A 214 -3.44 0.24 16.87
N GLN A 215 -4.29 0.21 15.83
CA GLN A 215 -4.57 -1.00 15.03
C GLN A 215 -3.59 -1.22 13.87
N SER A 216 -2.71 -0.25 13.59
CA SER A 216 -1.63 -0.40 12.61
C SER A 216 -0.32 -0.80 13.29
N THR A 217 0.66 -1.25 12.52
CA THR A 217 1.97 -1.65 13.03
C THR A 217 3.05 -0.74 12.47
N VAL A 218 3.87 -0.17 13.35
CA VAL A 218 5.11 0.50 12.94
C VAL A 218 6.09 -0.57 12.46
N ILE A 219 6.62 -0.40 11.25
CA ILE A 219 7.61 -1.32 10.69
C ILE A 219 8.92 -0.58 10.41
N ASP A 220 10.03 -1.27 10.67
CA ASP A 220 11.40 -0.77 10.47
C ASP A 220 12.11 -1.48 9.30
N SER A 221 11.38 -2.33 8.56
CA SER A 221 11.91 -3.09 7.42
C SER A 221 10.89 -3.15 6.28
N PHE A 222 11.37 -3.38 5.05
CA PHE A 222 10.53 -3.53 3.85
C PHE A 222 9.57 -4.73 3.90
N PHE A 223 9.83 -5.70 4.77
CA PHE A 223 8.99 -6.87 4.95
C PHE A 223 8.22 -6.78 6.26
N PRO A 224 6.91 -7.12 6.28
CA PRO A 224 6.17 -7.17 7.52
C PRO A 224 6.58 -8.40 8.36
N PRO A 225 6.32 -8.40 9.68
CA PRO A 225 6.75 -9.47 10.58
C PRO A 225 6.33 -10.90 10.19
N GLN A 226 5.21 -11.02 9.46
CA GLN A 226 4.67 -12.32 9.02
C GLN A 226 5.39 -12.88 7.78
N HIS A 227 6.25 -12.09 7.13
CA HIS A 227 6.93 -12.50 5.90
C HIS A 227 8.17 -13.38 6.19
N PRO A 228 8.42 -14.47 5.43
CA PRO A 228 9.57 -15.36 5.69
C PRO A 228 10.95 -14.71 5.60
N LEU A 229 11.06 -13.57 4.89
CA LEU A 229 12.30 -12.78 4.77
C LEU A 229 12.36 -11.58 5.72
N PHE A 230 11.45 -11.50 6.70
CA PHE A 230 11.50 -10.48 7.73
C PHE A 230 12.80 -10.60 8.54
N ASN A 231 13.46 -9.46 8.76
CA ASN A 231 14.62 -9.38 9.63
C ASN A 231 14.30 -8.47 10.82
N ALA A 232 14.21 -9.06 12.01
CA ALA A 232 13.96 -8.33 13.25
C ALA A 232 15.22 -7.61 13.78
N ASP A 233 16.41 -7.96 13.30
CA ASP A 233 17.69 -7.41 13.79
C ASP A 233 18.10 -6.13 13.04
N VAL A 234 17.16 -5.46 12.37
CA VAL A 234 17.43 -4.18 11.71
C VAL A 234 17.64 -3.07 12.73
N GLN A 235 18.33 -2.00 12.31
CA GLN A 235 18.49 -0.83 13.18
C GLN A 235 17.13 -0.16 13.37
N HIS A 236 16.72 0.01 14.63
CA HIS A 236 15.51 0.73 15.01
C HIS A 236 15.85 2.16 15.43
N TYR A 237 15.04 3.12 14.97
CA TYR A 237 15.13 4.53 15.35
C TYR A 237 13.91 4.86 16.21
N GLN A 238 14.09 4.78 17.53
CA GLN A 238 13.03 5.11 18.48
C GLN A 238 12.78 6.62 18.50
N PHE A 239 11.55 7.02 18.81
CA PHE A 239 11.22 8.42 18.98
C PHE A 239 11.99 9.00 20.17
N ASP A 240 12.88 9.95 19.90
CA ASP A 240 13.75 10.59 20.89
C ASP A 240 14.22 11.95 20.34
N VAL A 241 13.54 13.00 20.78
CA VAL A 241 13.81 14.40 20.37
C VAL A 241 15.18 14.87 20.86
N GLU A 242 15.60 14.45 22.05
CA GLU A 242 16.89 14.87 22.64
C GLU A 242 18.04 14.23 21.86
N ALA A 243 17.98 12.93 21.60
CA ALA A 243 19.00 12.24 20.84
C ALA A 243 19.00 12.65 19.35
N SER A 244 17.84 12.96 18.77
CA SER A 244 17.76 13.59 17.44
C SER A 244 18.48 14.94 17.40
N SER A 245 18.20 15.81 18.37
CA SER A 245 18.81 17.15 18.47
C SER A 245 20.32 17.08 18.65
N ALA A 246 20.81 16.20 19.53
CA ALA A 246 22.24 15.98 19.72
C ALA A 246 22.93 15.50 18.42
N LEU A 247 22.28 14.61 17.68
CA LEU A 247 22.83 14.09 16.43
C LEU A 247 22.88 15.16 15.33
N LEU A 248 21.89 16.05 15.28
CA LEU A 248 21.88 17.21 14.38
C LEU A 248 23.03 18.18 14.71
N GLU A 249 23.27 18.47 16.00
CA GLU A 249 24.40 19.30 16.44
C GLU A 249 25.75 18.69 16.07
N GLU A 250 25.92 17.38 16.22
CA GLU A 250 27.15 16.67 15.82
C GLU A 250 27.44 16.73 14.31
N VAL A 251 26.41 16.91 13.49
CA VAL A 251 26.55 17.11 12.03
C VAL A 251 26.88 18.57 11.71
N GLY A 252 26.53 19.50 12.59
CA GLY A 252 26.69 20.94 12.39
C GLY A 252 25.38 21.69 12.15
N TRP A 253 24.22 21.06 12.39
CA TRP A 253 22.92 21.74 12.40
C TRP A 253 22.68 22.35 13.78
N VAL A 254 23.03 23.62 13.92
CA VAL A 254 23.04 24.33 15.20
C VAL A 254 21.68 24.96 15.47
N ASP A 255 21.26 24.89 16.73
CA ASP A 255 20.07 25.54 17.27
C ASP A 255 20.50 26.57 18.31
N ASP A 256 20.43 27.85 17.96
CA ASP A 256 20.96 28.94 18.80
C ASP A 256 19.99 29.37 19.90
N ASP A 257 18.69 29.12 19.74
CA ASP A 257 17.63 29.63 20.63
C ASP A 257 16.78 28.52 21.28
N SER A 258 16.92 27.26 20.86
CA SER A 258 16.13 26.13 21.33
C SER A 258 14.62 26.35 21.13
N ASP A 259 14.24 27.12 20.10
CA ASP A 259 12.86 27.38 19.72
C ASP A 259 12.42 26.44 18.59
N PRO A 260 11.41 25.58 18.79
CA PRO A 260 10.88 24.71 17.74
C PRO A 260 10.40 25.45 16.48
N GLU A 261 10.05 26.74 16.60
CA GLU A 261 9.62 27.59 15.49
C GLU A 261 10.80 28.16 14.68
N THR A 262 12.04 28.04 15.19
CA THR A 262 13.26 28.47 14.51
C THR A 262 13.96 27.25 13.91
N PRO A 263 14.11 27.15 12.57
CA PRO A 263 14.90 26.07 11.98
C PRO A 263 16.37 26.19 12.38
N ARG A 264 16.99 25.02 12.61
CA ARG A 264 18.43 24.88 12.76
C ARG A 264 19.18 25.48 11.58
N VAL A 265 20.40 25.92 11.81
CA VAL A 265 21.25 26.55 10.80
C VAL A 265 22.51 25.74 10.60
N ALA A 266 22.92 25.58 9.34
CA ALA A 266 24.16 24.90 9.00
C ALA A 266 25.38 25.68 9.49
N GLN A 267 26.27 24.98 10.19
CA GLN A 267 27.60 25.41 10.54
C GLN A 267 28.57 24.22 10.37
N GLY A 268 29.29 24.20 9.25
CA GLY A 268 30.23 23.12 8.92
C GLY A 268 29.57 21.83 8.42
N VAL A 269 28.29 21.88 8.04
CA VAL A 269 27.59 20.75 7.43
C VAL A 269 28.16 20.50 6.03
N ALA A 270 28.48 19.24 5.72
CA ALA A 270 29.04 18.87 4.43
C ALA A 270 28.07 19.20 3.29
N ASN A 271 28.58 19.78 2.19
CA ASN A 271 27.77 20.16 1.01
C ASN A 271 26.57 21.08 1.35
N VAL A 272 26.70 21.93 2.37
CA VAL A 272 25.69 22.93 2.72
C VAL A 272 26.39 24.23 3.10
N VAL A 273 25.92 25.36 2.57
CA VAL A 273 26.50 26.68 2.86
C VAL A 273 26.20 27.05 4.32
N ASP A 274 27.22 27.50 5.06
CA ASP A 274 27.02 28.01 6.41
C ASP A 274 25.97 29.13 6.43
N GLY A 275 25.04 29.05 7.37
CA GLY A 275 23.89 29.97 7.42
C GLY A 275 22.64 29.46 6.70
N THR A 276 22.71 28.36 5.95
CA THR A 276 21.51 27.72 5.38
C THR A 276 20.62 27.17 6.49
N ARG A 277 19.31 27.47 6.44
CA ARG A 277 18.31 26.91 7.36
C ARG A 277 17.99 25.46 7.01
N LEU A 278 17.77 24.62 8.01
CA LEU A 278 17.26 23.26 7.87
C LEU A 278 15.75 23.31 7.61
N GLU A 279 15.42 23.72 6.39
CA GLU A 279 14.07 23.83 5.88
C GLU A 279 13.94 22.92 4.66
N VAL A 280 13.03 21.95 4.71
CA VAL A 280 12.87 20.92 3.67
C VAL A 280 11.45 20.90 3.13
N ALA A 281 11.31 20.68 1.83
CA ALA A 281 10.03 20.46 1.18
C ALA A 281 9.54 19.01 1.38
N TYR A 282 8.30 18.85 1.83
CA TYR A 282 7.66 17.57 2.04
C TYR A 282 6.50 17.37 1.07
N ALA A 283 6.75 16.57 0.03
CA ALA A 283 5.80 16.24 -1.01
C ALA A 283 4.97 14.98 -0.68
N THR A 284 3.65 15.10 -0.79
CA THR A 284 2.70 13.97 -0.67
C THR A 284 1.41 14.26 -1.46
N THR A 285 0.47 13.31 -1.51
CA THR A 285 -0.81 13.54 -2.20
C THR A 285 -1.79 14.37 -1.37
N ASN A 286 -2.68 15.10 -2.04
CA ASN A 286 -3.66 16.00 -1.42
C ASN A 286 -4.87 15.32 -0.73
N THR A 287 -4.80 14.03 -0.40
CA THR A 287 -5.88 13.37 0.35
C THR A 287 -5.98 13.94 1.77
N ILE A 288 -7.20 14.10 2.30
CA ILE A 288 -7.43 14.68 3.64
C ILE A 288 -6.65 13.91 4.72
N GLN A 289 -6.57 12.59 4.62
CA GLN A 289 -5.83 11.76 5.56
C GLN A 289 -4.33 12.07 5.52
N ARG A 290 -3.72 12.15 4.33
CA ARG A 290 -2.29 12.51 4.21
C ARG A 290 -2.00 13.93 4.65
N GLN A 291 -2.89 14.89 4.41
CA GLN A 291 -2.72 16.26 4.92
C GLN A 291 -2.61 16.27 6.45
N LYS A 292 -3.55 15.61 7.16
CA LYS A 292 -3.50 15.53 8.63
C LYS A 292 -2.26 14.81 9.15
N ILE A 293 -1.83 13.73 8.49
CA ILE A 293 -0.63 12.99 8.86
C ILE A 293 0.63 13.84 8.61
N ALA A 294 0.67 14.57 7.50
CA ALA A 294 1.77 15.46 7.17
C ALA A 294 1.86 16.63 8.16
N ASP A 295 0.73 17.20 8.59
CA ASP A 295 0.67 18.21 9.67
C ASP A 295 1.24 17.66 10.98
N PHE A 296 0.87 16.43 11.36
CA PHE A 296 1.41 15.76 12.54
C PHE A 296 2.93 15.58 12.44
N ILE A 297 3.43 15.10 11.29
CA ILE A 297 4.86 14.88 11.06
C ILE A 297 5.63 16.20 11.05
N GLN A 298 5.09 17.25 10.44
CA GLN A 298 5.67 18.60 10.46
C GLN A 298 5.81 19.09 11.91
N ALA A 299 4.75 18.96 12.73
CA ALA A 299 4.81 19.33 14.15
C ALA A 299 5.80 18.49 14.95
N SER A 300 5.96 17.21 14.61
CA SER A 300 6.96 16.33 15.23
C SER A 300 8.38 16.79 14.88
N LEU A 301 8.65 17.04 13.60
CA LEU A 301 9.96 17.48 13.10
C LEU A 301 10.36 18.87 13.62
N ALA A 302 9.40 19.78 13.78
CA ALA A 302 9.62 21.11 14.36
C ALA A 302 10.22 21.03 15.78
N GLN A 303 9.88 20.01 16.57
CA GLN A 303 10.45 19.82 17.92
C GLN A 303 11.96 19.56 17.92
N CYS A 304 12.54 19.14 16.78
CA CYS A 304 13.99 19.01 16.61
C CYS A 304 14.60 20.18 15.81
N GLY A 305 13.87 21.29 15.61
CA GLY A 305 14.32 22.44 14.83
C GLY A 305 14.43 22.14 13.33
N ILE A 306 13.64 21.20 12.82
CA ILE A 306 13.54 20.89 11.39
C ILE A 306 12.26 21.56 10.87
N GLN A 307 12.40 22.61 10.06
CA GLN A 307 11.25 23.24 9.42
C GLN A 307 10.87 22.46 8.17
N VAL A 308 9.57 22.25 7.97
CA VAL A 308 9.03 21.50 6.83
C VAL A 308 8.02 22.36 6.09
N ASP A 309 8.18 22.49 4.77
CA ASP A 309 7.19 23.07 3.87
C ASP A 309 6.32 21.97 3.26
N LEU A 310 5.03 21.92 3.61
CA LEU A 310 4.12 20.87 3.14
C LEU A 310 3.62 21.16 1.73
N GLN A 311 3.85 20.21 0.82
CA GLN A 311 3.51 20.31 -0.59
C GLN A 311 2.57 19.18 -0.99
N PHE A 312 1.35 19.54 -1.38
CA PHE A 312 0.29 18.60 -1.72
C PHE A 312 0.02 18.59 -3.21
N TYR A 313 0.08 17.39 -3.80
CA TYR A 313 -0.08 17.18 -5.24
C TYR A 313 -1.28 16.29 -5.54
N ASP A 314 -1.84 16.42 -6.74
CA ASP A 314 -2.68 15.36 -7.29
C ASP A 314 -1.84 14.11 -7.56
N SER A 315 -2.45 12.93 -7.48
CA SER A 315 -1.72 11.66 -7.66
C SER A 315 -1.05 11.56 -9.04
N GLY A 316 -1.63 12.15 -10.08
CA GLY A 316 -1.03 12.14 -11.43
C GLY A 316 0.27 12.91 -11.49
N ASP A 317 0.36 14.05 -10.79
CA ASP A 317 1.54 14.92 -10.80
C ASP A 317 2.66 14.37 -9.92
N LEU A 318 2.30 13.84 -8.74
CA LEU A 318 3.27 13.25 -7.81
C LEU A 318 4.02 12.07 -8.46
N PHE A 319 3.30 11.23 -9.21
CA PHE A 319 3.81 10.01 -9.85
C PHE A 319 4.02 10.14 -11.36
N ALA A 320 4.01 11.35 -11.93
CA ALA A 320 4.32 11.53 -13.34
C ALA A 320 5.73 11.02 -13.66
N GLU A 321 5.96 10.66 -14.93
CA GLU A 321 7.28 10.19 -15.37
C GLU A 321 8.33 11.31 -15.28
N SER A 322 9.60 10.91 -15.20
CA SER A 322 10.73 11.84 -15.29
C SER A 322 10.77 12.50 -16.68
N PRO A 323 11.19 13.78 -16.78
CA PRO A 323 11.67 14.63 -15.69
C PRO A 323 10.57 15.40 -14.94
N GLU A 324 9.34 15.48 -15.46
CA GLU A 324 8.33 16.40 -14.93
C GLU A 324 7.73 15.97 -13.58
N GLY A 325 7.70 14.68 -13.28
CA GLY A 325 7.11 14.17 -12.04
C GLY A 325 7.94 14.46 -10.80
N VAL A 326 7.26 14.68 -9.67
CA VAL A 326 7.91 15.01 -8.40
C VAL A 326 8.76 13.84 -7.90
N LEU A 327 8.15 12.66 -7.70
CA LEU A 327 8.87 11.50 -7.16
C LEU A 327 9.83 10.90 -8.19
N PHE A 328 9.33 10.52 -9.37
CA PHE A 328 10.17 9.85 -10.38
C PHE A 328 11.16 10.78 -11.07
N GLY A 329 10.93 12.10 -11.04
CA GLY A 329 11.91 13.11 -11.45
C GLY A 329 12.88 13.52 -10.33
N ARG A 330 12.78 12.97 -9.11
CA ARG A 330 13.65 13.31 -7.95
C ARG A 330 13.64 14.81 -7.58
N GLN A 331 12.48 15.45 -7.70
CA GLN A 331 12.24 16.87 -7.39
C GLN A 331 11.61 17.05 -6.00
N PHE A 332 12.18 16.44 -4.96
CA PHE A 332 11.67 16.52 -3.58
C PHE A 332 12.79 16.42 -2.55
N ASP A 333 12.54 16.92 -1.33
CA ASP A 333 13.41 16.68 -0.18
C ASP A 333 12.91 15.47 0.61
N LEU A 334 11.64 15.49 1.00
CA LEU A 334 10.92 14.36 1.58
C LEU A 334 9.76 13.99 0.66
N GLY A 335 9.65 12.71 0.29
CA GLY A 335 8.57 12.21 -0.56
C GLY A 335 7.80 11.10 0.15
N GLN A 336 6.53 11.33 0.50
CA GLN A 336 5.67 10.31 1.10
C GLN A 336 4.77 9.64 0.08
N PHE A 337 4.80 8.31 0.11
CA PHE A 337 3.96 7.45 -0.71
C PHE A 337 3.88 6.06 -0.10
N ALA A 338 3.05 5.21 -0.71
CA ALA A 338 2.86 3.84 -0.25
C ALA A 338 3.39 2.84 -1.27
N TRP A 339 4.01 1.76 -0.80
CA TRP A 339 4.25 0.57 -1.61
C TRP A 339 3.37 -0.57 -1.19
N ARG A 340 2.97 -1.37 -2.19
CA ARG A 340 2.40 -2.68 -1.95
C ARG A 340 3.53 -3.68 -1.74
N THR A 341 3.68 -4.17 -0.52
CA THR A 341 4.51 -5.33 -0.22
C THR A 341 4.03 -6.50 -1.08
N GLY A 342 4.95 -7.13 -1.80
CA GLY A 342 4.66 -8.16 -2.82
C GLY A 342 4.13 -9.49 -2.28
N ILE A 343 3.47 -9.48 -1.12
CA ILE A 343 2.83 -10.64 -0.53
C ILE A 343 1.59 -10.94 -1.37
N LYS A 344 1.78 -11.75 -2.41
CA LYS A 344 0.67 -12.50 -3.01
C LYS A 344 0.29 -13.57 -1.99
N SER A 345 -0.80 -13.32 -1.27
CA SER A 345 -1.50 -14.31 -0.44
C SER A 345 -1.85 -15.56 -1.25
#